data_AF-A0A170ZAR0-F1
#
_entry.id   AF-A0A170ZAR0-F1
#
_cell.length_a   1.000
_cell.length_b   1.000
_cell.length_c   1.000
_cell.angle_alpha   90.00
_cell.angle_beta   90.00
_cell.angle_gamma   90.00
#
_symmetry.space_group_name_H-M   'P 1'
#
loop_
_entity.id
_entity.type
_entity.pdbx_description
1 polymer ?
#
loop_
_entity_poly.entity_id
_entity_poly.type
_entity_poly.pdbx_seq_one_letter_code
_entity_poly.pdbx_strand_id
1 'polypeptide(L)'
;LGDILSEIEKKGFKITAMQMFHMNAANTEEFYEIYKGVLTEYTDMVQELTSGTCVALEIIGPYGKDTPLHFRAFVGPSDPDIARKLRPDTLRAHFGKDKVHNAVHASDLPTDGVLEVEYFFKVIV
;
A
#
# COMPACT_ATOMS: atom_id res chain seq x y z
N LEU A 1 3.38 -12.18 -4.12
CA LEU A 1 2.39 -12.12 -3.00
C LEU A 1 2.85 -12.91 -1.78
N GLY A 2 3.03 -14.23 -1.86
CA GLY A 2 3.40 -15.06 -0.71
C GLY A 2 4.63 -14.58 0.06
N ASP A 3 5.68 -14.16 -0.67
CA ASP A 3 6.89 -13.61 -0.04
C ASP A 3 6.62 -12.30 0.73
N ILE A 4 5.81 -11.40 0.17
CA ILE A 4 5.43 -10.14 0.83
C ILE A 4 4.67 -10.42 2.13
N LEU A 5 3.68 -11.32 2.09
CA LEU A 5 2.91 -11.71 3.28
C LEU A 5 3.83 -12.31 4.35
N SER A 6 4.75 -13.17 3.94
CA SER A 6 5.74 -13.78 4.84
C SER A 6 6.65 -12.73 5.49
N GLU A 7 7.11 -11.72 4.74
CA GLU A 7 7.93 -10.64 5.30
C GLU A 7 7.15 -9.76 6.27
N ILE A 8 5.87 -9.49 6.01
CA ILE A 8 4.97 -8.77 6.94
C ILE A 8 4.89 -9.49 8.29
N GLU A 9 4.60 -10.80 8.27
CA GLU A 9 4.49 -11.61 9.48
C GLU A 9 5.83 -11.75 10.22
N LYS A 10 6.93 -12.01 9.51
CA LYS A 10 8.27 -12.07 10.09
C LYS A 10 8.68 -10.77 10.77
N LYS A 11 8.21 -9.62 10.27
CA LYS A 11 8.46 -8.31 10.87
C LYS A 11 7.64 -8.07 12.14
N GLY A 12 6.74 -8.97 12.50
CA GLY A 12 5.91 -8.92 13.70
C GLY A 12 4.58 -8.20 13.52
N PHE A 13 4.22 -7.85 12.28
CA PHE A 13 2.87 -7.37 11.97
C PHE A 13 1.91 -8.55 11.83
N LYS A 14 0.63 -8.33 12.12
CA LYS A 14 -0.43 -9.31 11.97
C LYS A 14 -1.46 -8.81 10.97
N ILE A 15 -1.81 -9.68 10.02
CA ILE A 15 -2.90 -9.45 9.07
C ILE A 15 -4.21 -9.87 9.73
N THR A 16 -5.17 -8.96 9.85
CA THR A 16 -6.49 -9.22 10.48
C THR A 16 -7.59 -9.45 9.45
N ALA A 17 -7.46 -8.87 8.27
CA ALA A 17 -8.33 -9.11 7.12
C ALA A 17 -7.51 -9.09 5.82
N MET A 18 -7.95 -9.87 4.84
CA MET A 18 -7.34 -9.93 3.51
C MET A 18 -8.43 -10.26 2.48
N GLN A 19 -8.49 -9.47 1.40
CA GLN A 19 -9.44 -9.70 0.32
C GLN A 19 -8.86 -9.27 -1.03
N MET A 20 -9.24 -9.99 -2.08
CA MET A 20 -8.93 -9.67 -3.47
C MET A 20 -10.00 -8.75 -4.06
N PHE A 21 -9.57 -7.72 -4.79
CA PHE A 21 -10.46 -6.77 -5.45
C PHE A 21 -10.08 -6.60 -6.92
N HIS A 22 -11.08 -6.43 -7.77
CA HIS A 22 -10.91 -5.87 -9.11
C HIS A 22 -11.45 -4.45 -9.07
N MET A 23 -10.55 -3.47 -9.04
CA MET A 23 -10.94 -2.07 -8.91
C MET A 23 -11.43 -1.54 -10.26
N ASN A 24 -12.55 -0.83 -10.26
CA ASN A 24 -12.97 -0.05 -11.43
C ASN A 24 -12.34 1.36 -11.37
N ALA A 25 -12.41 2.10 -12.47
CA ALA A 25 -11.83 3.44 -12.56
C ALA A 25 -12.43 4.42 -11.54
N ALA A 26 -13.74 4.43 -11.34
CA ALA A 26 -14.40 5.34 -10.42
C ALA A 26 -13.93 5.14 -8.97
N ASN A 27 -13.93 3.89 -8.48
CA ASN A 27 -13.48 3.56 -7.13
C ASN A 27 -11.97 3.84 -6.96
N THR A 28 -11.18 3.63 -8.01
CA THR A 28 -9.73 3.89 -7.97
C THR A 28 -9.43 5.39 -7.92
N GLU A 29 -10.13 6.18 -8.73
CA GLU A 29 -9.98 7.64 -8.73
C GLU A 29 -10.40 8.25 -7.40
N GLU A 30 -11.47 7.73 -6.78
CA GLU A 30 -11.91 8.11 -5.44
C GLU A 30 -10.84 7.73 -4.39
N PHE A 31 -10.35 6.49 -4.42
CA PHE A 31 -9.30 6.03 -3.49
C PHE A 31 -8.02 6.87 -3.57
N TYR A 32 -7.62 7.28 -4.78
CA TYR A 32 -6.44 8.11 -5.00
C TYR A 32 -6.72 9.61 -5.09
N GLU A 33 -7.92 10.09 -4.73
CA GLU A 33 -8.33 11.48 -4.92
C GLU A 33 -7.31 12.47 -4.34
N ILE A 34 -6.75 12.17 -3.16
CA ILE A 34 -5.77 13.02 -2.46
C ILE A 34 -4.46 13.24 -3.25
N TYR A 35 -4.15 12.35 -4.20
CA TYR A 35 -2.95 12.45 -5.04
C TYR A 35 -3.20 13.17 -6.37
N LYS A 36 -4.47 13.44 -6.71
CA LYS A 36 -4.86 14.06 -7.98
C LYS A 36 -4.31 15.48 -8.08
N GLY A 37 -3.45 15.71 -9.08
CA GLY A 37 -2.78 17.00 -9.29
C GLY A 37 -1.60 17.26 -8.35
N VAL A 38 -1.32 16.36 -7.40
CA VAL A 38 -0.15 16.41 -6.50
C VAL A 38 0.98 15.56 -7.04
N LEU A 39 0.67 14.34 -7.50
CA LEU A 39 1.64 13.41 -8.07
C LEU A 39 1.56 13.42 -9.60
N THR A 40 2.72 13.53 -10.25
CA THR A 40 2.84 13.47 -11.71
C THR A 40 2.41 12.11 -12.28
N GLU A 41 2.59 11.06 -11.49
CA GLU A 41 2.29 9.67 -11.83
C GLU A 41 0.83 9.28 -11.54
N TYR A 42 -0.04 10.20 -11.07
CA TYR A 42 -1.42 9.90 -10.65
C TYR A 42 -2.20 9.10 -11.70
N THR A 43 -2.18 9.53 -12.96
CA THR A 43 -2.91 8.84 -14.03
C THR A 43 -2.41 7.41 -14.23
N ASP A 44 -1.10 7.20 -14.16
CA ASP A 44 -0.49 5.87 -14.31
C ASP A 44 -0.79 4.99 -13.10
N MET A 45 -0.85 5.56 -11.89
CA MET A 45 -1.26 4.84 -10.67
C MET A 45 -2.71 4.32 -10.76
N VAL A 46 -3.62 5.14 -11.27
CA VAL A 46 -5.03 4.75 -11.49
C VAL A 46 -5.12 3.64 -12.54
N GLN A 47 -4.38 3.78 -13.63
CA GLN A 47 -4.33 2.74 -14.68
C GLN A 47 -3.75 1.43 -14.14
N GLU A 48 -2.69 1.48 -13.34
CA GLU A 48 -2.08 0.28 -12.78
C GLU A 48 -3.02 -0.45 -11.81
N LEU A 49 -3.64 0.27 -10.87
CA LEU A 49 -4.54 -0.36 -9.88
C LEU A 49 -5.82 -0.94 -10.53
N THR A 50 -6.25 -0.39 -11.67
CA THR A 50 -7.39 -0.93 -12.45
C THR A 50 -7.02 -2.03 -13.44
N SER A 51 -5.72 -2.25 -13.70
CA SER A 51 -5.26 -3.19 -14.72
C SER A 51 -5.47 -4.66 -14.36
N GLY A 52 -5.70 -4.98 -13.09
CA GLY A 52 -5.87 -6.35 -12.62
C GLY A 52 -6.30 -6.45 -11.17
N THR A 53 -6.18 -7.67 -10.62
CA THR A 53 -6.54 -7.94 -9.23
C THR A 53 -5.52 -7.35 -8.27
N CYS A 54 -5.98 -6.59 -7.29
CA CYS A 54 -5.19 -6.19 -6.13
C CYS A 54 -5.61 -6.98 -4.88
N VAL A 55 -4.74 -7.01 -3.87
CA VAL A 55 -5.02 -7.59 -2.56
C VAL A 55 -4.93 -6.48 -1.52
N ALA A 56 -6.04 -6.21 -0.84
CA ALA A 56 -6.06 -5.31 0.30
C ALA A 56 -5.84 -6.10 1.59
N LEU A 57 -5.06 -5.54 2.51
CA LEU A 57 -4.70 -6.13 3.79
C LEU A 57 -5.04 -5.15 4.92
N GLU A 58 -5.78 -5.59 5.93
CA GLU A 58 -5.85 -4.89 7.21
C GLU A 58 -4.74 -5.41 8.11
N ILE A 59 -3.93 -4.49 8.66
CA ILE A 59 -2.71 -4.83 9.39
C ILE A 59 -2.72 -4.16 10.75
N ILE A 60 -2.41 -4.94 11.79
CA ILE A 60 -2.10 -4.44 13.13
C ILE A 60 -0.66 -4.77 13.49
N GLY A 61 -0.08 -4.02 14.42
CA GLY A 61 1.30 -4.21 14.87
C GLY A 61 1.45 -3.97 16.36
N PRO A 62 2.62 -4.29 16.92
CA PRO A 62 2.89 -4.14 18.35
C PRO A 62 3.04 -2.67 18.79
N TYR A 63 2.93 -1.71 17.85
CA TYR A 63 3.18 -0.29 18.06
C TYR A 63 1.91 0.51 18.38
N GLY A 64 0.77 -0.16 18.56
CA GLY A 64 -0.51 0.49 18.88
C GLY A 64 -0.88 1.53 17.81
N LYS A 65 -1.15 2.78 18.25
CA LYS A 65 -1.52 3.89 17.35
C LYS A 65 -0.44 4.28 16.34
N ASP A 66 0.82 3.93 16.61
CA ASP A 66 1.95 4.26 15.73
C ASP A 66 2.22 3.13 14.71
N THR A 67 1.38 2.08 14.68
CA THR A 67 1.49 0.98 13.71
C THR A 67 1.57 1.46 12.26
N PRO A 68 0.74 2.40 11.77
CA PRO A 68 0.82 2.89 10.39
C PRO A 68 2.19 3.50 10.06
N LEU A 69 2.77 4.27 10.99
CA LEU A 69 4.09 4.88 10.83
C LEU A 69 5.18 3.81 10.69
N HIS A 70 5.16 2.81 11.57
CA HIS A 70 6.14 1.72 11.53
C HIS A 70 5.97 0.82 10.30
N PHE A 71 4.73 0.57 9.87
CA PHE A 71 4.45 -0.20 8.67
C PHE A 71 4.93 0.54 7.42
N ARG A 72 4.65 1.85 7.31
CA ARG A 72 5.15 2.69 6.21
C ARG A 72 6.68 2.72 6.14
N ALA A 73 7.35 2.79 7.29
CA ALA A 73 8.81 2.72 7.36
C ALA A 73 9.37 1.36 6.89
N PHE A 74 8.63 0.27 7.13
CA PHE A 74 8.96 -1.07 6.64
C PHE A 74 8.69 -1.25 5.14
N VAL A 75 7.62 -0.64 4.63
CA VAL A 75 7.30 -0.62 3.20
C VAL A 75 8.36 0.16 2.41
N GLY A 76 8.81 1.29 2.94
CA GLY A 76 9.91 2.09 2.40
C GLY A 76 9.48 3.20 1.43
N PRO A 77 10.45 3.95 0.87
CA PRO A 77 10.20 5.03 -0.07
C PRO A 77 9.35 4.58 -1.28
N SER A 78 8.48 5.47 -1.79
CA SER A 78 7.56 5.16 -2.90
C SER A 78 8.29 4.81 -4.20
N ASP A 79 9.45 5.39 -4.44
CA ASP A 79 10.34 5.06 -5.55
C ASP A 79 11.27 3.88 -5.17
N PRO A 80 11.14 2.71 -5.81
CA PRO A 80 11.97 1.54 -5.53
C PRO A 80 13.48 1.77 -5.73
N ASP A 81 13.90 2.63 -6.66
CA ASP A 81 15.32 2.92 -6.88
C ASP A 81 15.90 3.73 -5.72
N ILE A 82 15.11 4.64 -5.15
CA ILE A 82 15.47 5.37 -3.94
C ILE A 82 15.46 4.41 -2.74
N ALA A 83 14.46 3.54 -2.64
CA ALA A 83 14.36 2.53 -1.60
C ALA A 83 15.59 1.62 -1.57
N ARG A 84 16.00 1.05 -2.72
CA ARG A 84 17.21 0.22 -2.85
C ARG A 84 18.49 0.91 -2.38
N LYS A 85 18.62 2.22 -2.60
CA LYS A 85 19.82 2.99 -2.23
C LYS A 85 19.85 3.38 -0.75
N LEU A 86 18.71 3.80 -0.20
CA LEU A 86 18.66 4.39 1.13
C LEU A 86 18.23 3.39 2.21
N ARG A 87 17.37 2.44 1.85
CA ARG A 87 16.68 1.50 2.76
C ARG A 87 16.51 0.14 2.06
N PRO A 88 17.62 -0.58 1.77
CA PRO A 88 17.61 -1.75 0.90
C PRO A 88 16.71 -2.89 1.40
N ASP A 89 16.47 -2.98 2.70
CA ASP A 89 15.68 -4.06 3.33
C ASP A 89 14.16 -3.81 3.35
N THR A 90 13.65 -2.78 2.65
CA THR A 90 12.21 -2.46 2.64
C THR A 90 11.46 -3.22 1.55
N LEU A 91 10.14 -3.40 1.72
CA LEU A 91 9.33 -4.15 0.74
C LEU A 91 9.43 -3.58 -0.68
N ARG A 92 9.35 -2.25 -0.82
CA ARG A 92 9.48 -1.59 -2.14
C ARG A 92 10.88 -1.73 -2.74
N ALA A 93 11.92 -1.87 -1.93
CA ALA A 93 13.28 -2.07 -2.42
C ALA A 93 13.45 -3.47 -3.01
N HIS A 94 12.90 -4.49 -2.33
CA HIS A 94 12.99 -5.89 -2.74
C HIS A 94 12.06 -6.24 -3.90
N PHE A 95 10.81 -5.74 -3.88
CA PHE A 95 9.75 -6.19 -4.78
C PHE A 95 9.28 -5.14 -5.77
N GLY A 96 9.58 -3.86 -5.54
CA GLY A 96 9.18 -2.78 -6.43
C GLY A 96 10.04 -2.70 -7.69
N LYS A 97 9.38 -2.47 -8.83
CA LYS A 97 10.04 -2.35 -10.13
C LYS A 97 10.38 -0.90 -10.45
N ASP A 98 9.38 -0.02 -10.38
CA ASP A 98 9.48 1.43 -10.62
C ASP A 98 8.45 2.19 -9.76
N LYS A 99 8.34 3.50 -9.95
CA LYS A 99 7.47 4.37 -9.13
C LYS A 99 5.99 3.99 -9.19
N VAL A 100 5.51 3.53 -10.35
CA VAL A 100 4.10 3.12 -10.55
C VAL A 100 3.94 1.69 -10.06
N HIS A 101 4.83 0.80 -10.47
CA HIS A 101 4.86 -0.61 -10.10
C HIS A 101 5.70 -0.84 -8.83
N ASN A 102 5.34 -0.17 -7.73
CA ASN A 102 6.10 -0.20 -6.48
C ASN A 102 5.78 -1.40 -5.57
N ALA A 103 4.95 -2.34 -6.05
CA ALA A 103 4.50 -3.57 -5.40
C ALA A 103 3.60 -3.43 -4.16
N VAL A 104 3.74 -2.37 -3.35
CA VAL A 104 2.96 -2.18 -2.13
C VAL A 104 2.55 -0.72 -1.95
N HIS A 105 1.25 -0.47 -1.90
CA HIS A 105 0.67 0.77 -1.37
C HIS A 105 0.51 0.65 0.16
N ALA A 106 0.71 1.76 0.87
CA ALA A 106 0.51 1.84 2.31
C ALA A 106 0.04 3.24 2.67
N SER A 107 -0.86 3.34 3.65
CA SER A 107 -1.47 4.60 4.08
C SER A 107 -0.42 5.61 4.52
N ASP A 108 -0.56 6.84 4.02
CA ASP A 108 0.49 7.85 4.14
C ASP A 108 0.38 8.66 5.45
N LEU A 109 -0.83 8.97 5.92
CA LEU A 109 -1.06 9.67 7.18
C LEU A 109 -1.62 8.73 8.27
N PRO A 110 -1.34 8.99 9.56
CA PRO A 110 -1.88 8.19 10.66
C PRO A 110 -3.42 8.12 10.68
N THR A 111 -4.10 9.13 10.14
CA THR A 111 -5.55 9.22 10.04
C THR A 111 -6.13 8.43 8.87
N ASP A 112 -5.35 8.27 7.80
CA ASP A 112 -5.85 7.71 6.53
C ASP A 112 -6.03 6.19 6.64
N GLY A 113 -5.20 5.52 7.45
CA GLY A 113 -5.26 4.06 7.58
C GLY A 113 -6.63 3.53 7.98
N VAL A 114 -7.36 4.23 8.86
CA VAL A 114 -8.73 3.83 9.22
C VAL A 114 -9.69 4.05 8.05
N LEU A 115 -9.60 5.19 7.37
CA LEU A 115 -10.47 5.53 6.25
C LEU A 115 -10.27 4.57 5.08
N GLU A 116 -9.03 4.24 4.74
CA GLU A 116 -8.70 3.31 3.67
C GLU A 116 -9.16 1.87 4.00
N VAL A 117 -8.97 1.42 5.24
CA VAL A 117 -9.50 0.12 5.70
C VAL A 117 -11.02 0.08 5.61
N GLU A 118 -11.72 1.13 6.06
CA GLU A 118 -13.18 1.18 5.95
C GLU A 118 -13.65 1.23 4.50
N TYR A 119 -12.93 1.95 3.63
CA TYR A 119 -13.22 2.00 2.20
C TYR A 119 -13.20 0.59 1.60
N PHE A 120 -12.11 -0.15 1.79
CA PHE A 120 -11.93 -1.49 1.23
C PHE A 120 -12.84 -2.55 1.85
N PHE A 121 -13.02 -2.55 3.17
CA PHE A 121 -13.69 -3.64 3.89
C PHE A 121 -15.14 -3.35 4.29
N LYS A 122 -15.69 -2.16 3.97
CA LYS A 122 -17.10 -1.83 4.24
C LYS A 122 -17.81 -1.14 3.08
N VAL A 123 -17.13 -0.31 2.28
CA VAL A 123 -17.78 0.52 1.25
C VAL A 123 -17.82 -0.19 -0.11
N ILE A 124 -16.69 -0.72 -0.57
CA ILE A 124 -16.57 -1.31 -1.91
C ILE A 124 -16.73 -2.84 -1.93
N VAL A 125 -17.15 -3.44 -0.81
CA VAL A 125 -17.40 -4.89 -0.65
C VAL A 125 -18.69 -5.32 -1.34
#